data_AF-A0A4R4X8A5-F1
#
_entry.id   AF-A0A4R4X8A5-F1
#
_cell.length_a   1.000
_cell.length_b   1.000
_cell.length_c   1.000
_cell.angle_alpha   90.00
_cell.angle_beta   90.00
_cell.angle_gamma   90.00
#
_symmetry.space_group_name_H-M   'P 1'
#
loop_
_entity.id
_entity.type
_entity.pdbx_description
1 polymer ?
#
loop_
_entity_poly.entity_id
_entity_poly.type
_entity_poly.pdbx_seq_one_letter_code
_entity_poly.pdbx_strand_id
1 'polypeptide(L)'
;MPKRPCLICGVLSNDSRCPAHQRRRSTMERSRRAQAVAAHRAQHGNWCPGWQRDAHAADDLTADHVTPVAAGGSESGPLQCLCRSCNSRKRDSIERG
;
A
#
# COMPACT_ATOMS: atom_id res chain seq x y z
N MET A 1 7.37 -8.99 25.20
CA MET A 1 8.14 -8.05 24.35
C MET A 1 8.52 -6.86 25.20
N PRO A 2 9.80 -6.43 25.24
CA PRO A 2 10.17 -5.21 25.97
C PRO A 2 9.44 -4.01 25.36
N LYS A 3 8.85 -3.17 26.22
CA LYS A 3 8.21 -1.93 25.78
C LYS A 3 9.26 -1.00 25.18
N ARG A 4 8.95 -0.39 24.04
CA ARG A 4 9.78 0.60 23.36
C ARG A 4 9.02 1.91 23.18
N PRO A 5 9.69 3.07 23.20
CA PRO A 5 9.04 4.35 22.96
C PRO A 5 8.50 4.42 21.52
N CYS A 6 7.30 4.96 21.37
CA CYS A 6 6.68 5.21 20.06
C CYS A 6 7.54 6.18 19.22
N LEU A 7 7.75 5.85 17.94
CA LEU A 7 8.53 6.66 16.99
C LEU A 7 7.92 8.04 16.67
N ILE A 8 6.69 8.34 17.13
CA ILE A 8 6.01 9.63 16.89
C ILE A 8 5.90 10.45 18.18
N CYS A 9 5.47 9.86 19.29
CA CYS A 9 5.20 10.60 20.54
C CYS A 9 5.97 10.10 21.77
N GLY A 10 6.84 9.11 21.65
CA GLY A 10 7.66 8.60 22.75
C GLY A 10 6.94 7.74 23.80
N VAL A 11 5.60 7.64 23.78
CA VAL A 11 4.84 6.79 24.71
C VAL A 11 5.31 5.34 24.63
N LEU A 12 5.56 4.72 25.80
CA LEU A 12 5.94 3.32 25.90
C LEU A 12 4.83 2.42 25.34
N SER A 13 5.18 1.65 24.31
CA SER A 13 4.27 0.73 23.64
C SER A 13 4.95 -0.61 23.39
N ASN A 14 4.15 -1.63 23.07
CA ASN A 14 4.67 -2.94 22.67
C ASN A 14 5.23 -2.92 21.23
N ASP A 15 4.86 -1.91 20.44
CA ASP A 15 5.23 -1.74 19.04
C ASP A 15 6.04 -0.47 18.78
N SER A 16 6.55 -0.32 17.56
CA SER A 16 7.22 0.91 17.11
C SER A 16 6.29 2.13 17.07
N ARG A 17 4.97 1.96 17.07
CA ARG A 17 3.98 3.04 17.18
C ARG A 17 2.89 2.66 18.18
N CYS A 18 2.49 3.60 19.04
CA CYS A 18 1.40 3.40 20.01
C CYS A 18 0.04 3.28 19.29
N PRO A 19 -1.01 2.73 19.93
CA PRO A 19 -2.32 2.53 19.28
C PRO A 19 -2.93 3.78 18.65
N ALA A 20 -2.68 4.97 19.20
CA ALA A 20 -3.12 6.26 18.64
C ALA A 20 -2.38 6.64 17.34
N HIS A 21 -1.14 6.20 17.19
CA HIS A 21 -0.27 6.47 16.03
C HIS A 21 -0.14 5.26 15.09
N GLN A 22 -0.87 4.17 15.35
CA GLN A 22 -0.96 3.04 14.42
C GLN A 22 -1.95 3.39 13.31
N ARG A 23 -1.49 3.31 12.06
CA ARG A 23 -2.39 3.37 10.90
C ARG A 23 -3.27 2.11 10.90
N ARG A 24 -4.50 2.22 11.41
CA ARG A 24 -5.51 1.17 11.30
C ARG A 24 -5.98 1.08 9.85
N ARG A 25 -5.47 0.11 9.10
CA ARG A 25 -6.14 -0.29 7.86
C ARG A 25 -7.46 -0.97 8.24
N SER A 26 -8.58 -0.34 7.91
CA SER A 26 -9.90 -0.91 8.16
C SER A 26 -10.06 -2.24 7.43
N THR A 27 -10.85 -3.16 7.98
CA THR A 27 -11.21 -4.42 7.31
C THR A 27 -11.82 -4.16 5.92
N MET A 28 -12.55 -3.05 5.79
CA MET A 28 -13.13 -2.59 4.53
C MET A 28 -12.06 -2.26 3.48
N GLU A 29 -11.01 -1.53 3.86
CA GLU A 29 -9.91 -1.19 2.95
C GLU A 29 -9.13 -2.44 2.51
N ARG A 30 -8.96 -3.41 3.40
CA ARG A 30 -8.36 -4.70 3.06
C ARG A 30 -9.20 -5.44 2.01
N SER A 31 -10.52 -5.50 2.21
CA SER A 31 -11.44 -6.14 1.28
C SER A 31 -11.44 -5.45 -0.08
N ARG A 32 -11.45 -4.11 -0.10
CA ARG A 32 -11.40 -3.30 -1.32
C ARG A 32 -10.14 -3.56 -2.15
N ARG A 33 -8.97 -3.60 -1.50
CA ARG A 33 -7.70 -3.92 -2.18
C ARG A 33 -7.69 -5.35 -2.73
N ALA A 34 -8.23 -6.31 -1.98
CA ALA A 34 -8.34 -7.69 -2.47
C ALA A 34 -9.27 -7.79 -3.70
N GLN A 35 -10.41 -7.10 -3.67
CA GLN A 35 -11.34 -7.02 -4.81
C GLN A 35 -10.70 -6.37 -6.03
N ALA A 36 -9.93 -5.28 -5.86
CA ALA A 36 -9.21 -4.65 -6.95
C ALA A 36 -8.21 -5.60 -7.63
N VAL A 37 -7.44 -6.36 -6.84
CA VAL A 37 -6.51 -7.36 -7.38
C VAL A 37 -7.26 -8.50 -8.09
N ALA A 38 -8.37 -8.98 -7.51
CA ALA A 38 -9.18 -10.03 -8.12
C ALA A 38 -9.78 -9.57 -9.46
N ALA A 39 -10.35 -8.36 -9.51
CA ALA A 39 -10.90 -7.77 -10.72
C ALA A 39 -9.83 -7.58 -11.81
N HIS A 40 -8.63 -7.11 -11.42
CA HIS A 40 -7.50 -7.00 -12.32
C HIS A 40 -7.09 -8.35 -12.91
N ARG A 41 -6.96 -9.37 -12.05
CA ARG A 41 -6.63 -10.74 -12.49
C ARG A 41 -7.70 -11.33 -13.42
N ALA A 42 -8.97 -11.05 -13.18
CA ALA A 42 -10.05 -11.50 -14.05
C ALA A 42 -9.98 -10.87 -15.45
N GLN A 43 -9.54 -9.60 -15.56
CA GLN A 43 -9.49 -8.86 -16.82
C GLN A 43 -8.17 -9.04 -17.58
N HIS A 44 -7.05 -9.13 -16.87
CA HIS A 44 -5.70 -9.08 -17.45
C HIS A 44 -4.82 -10.26 -17.07
N GLY A 45 -5.30 -11.18 -16.23
CA GLY A 45 -4.49 -12.25 -15.66
C GLY A 45 -3.41 -11.72 -14.69
N ASN A 46 -2.33 -12.48 -14.55
CA ASN A 46 -1.16 -12.12 -13.76
C ASN A 46 -0.24 -11.16 -14.54
N TRP A 47 -0.80 -10.04 -15.00
CA TRP A 47 -0.08 -9.04 -15.78
C TRP A 47 0.07 -7.74 -14.99
N CYS A 48 1.30 -7.28 -14.80
CA CYS A 48 1.59 -6.00 -14.17
C CYS A 48 1.70 -4.91 -15.25
N PRO A 49 0.99 -3.77 -15.12
CA PRO A 49 1.14 -2.62 -16.02
C PRO A 49 2.55 -2.01 -16.03
N GLY A 50 3.33 -2.26 -14.98
CA GLY A 50 4.66 -1.68 -14.81
C GLY A 50 4.64 -0.29 -14.18
N TRP A 51 5.71 0.06 -13.46
CA TRP A 51 5.97 1.41 -12.98
C TRP A 51 7.43 1.75 -13.26
N GLN A 52 7.66 2.77 -14.09
CA GLN A 52 9.00 3.14 -14.61
C GLN A 52 9.74 1.98 -15.27
N ARG A 53 8.99 1.04 -15.83
CA ARG A 53 9.44 -0.11 -16.63
C ARG A 53 8.26 -0.64 -17.43
N ASP A 54 8.55 -1.46 -18.43
CA ASP A 54 7.52 -2.06 -19.27
C ASP A 54 6.60 -3.02 -18.50
N ALA A 55 5.41 -3.18 -19.06
CA ALA A 55 4.42 -4.13 -18.58
C ALA A 55 4.95 -5.57 -18.71
N HIS A 56 4.64 -6.42 -17.74
CA HIS A 56 5.26 -7.75 -17.61
C HIS A 56 4.40 -8.70 -16.80
N ALA A 57 4.62 -10.01 -16.97
CA ALA A 57 4.00 -11.03 -16.13
C ALA A 57 4.47 -10.93 -14.67
N ALA A 58 3.54 -11.02 -13.72
CA ALA A 58 3.80 -11.02 -12.29
C ALA A 58 2.67 -11.71 -11.52
N ASP A 59 3.03 -12.67 -10.67
CA ASP A 59 2.03 -13.40 -9.86
C ASP A 59 1.65 -12.67 -8.57
N ASP A 60 2.58 -11.90 -8.00
CA ASP A 60 2.39 -11.17 -6.74
C ASP A 60 1.93 -9.74 -7.00
N LEU A 61 0.66 -9.62 -7.37
CA LEU A 61 -0.04 -8.35 -7.59
C LEU A 61 -0.58 -7.77 -6.28
N THR A 62 -0.45 -6.46 -6.15
CA THR A 62 -0.87 -5.66 -5.00
C THR A 62 -1.70 -4.48 -5.49
N ALA A 63 -2.68 -4.04 -4.68
CA ALA A 63 -3.45 -2.84 -4.96
C ALA A 63 -3.04 -1.70 -4.01
N ASP A 64 -2.81 -0.52 -4.58
CA ASP A 64 -2.52 0.70 -3.84
C ASP A 64 -3.17 1.92 -4.51
N HIS A 65 -3.30 3.01 -3.76
CA HIS A 65 -3.92 4.23 -4.28
C HIS A 65 -3.11 4.81 -5.45
N VAL A 66 -3.82 5.29 -6.48
CA VAL A 66 -3.19 6.01 -7.61
C VAL A 66 -2.47 7.26 -7.09
N THR A 67 -3.16 8.05 -6.28
CA THR A 67 -2.54 9.13 -5.50
C THR A 67 -2.46 8.68 -4.04
N PRO A 68 -1.27 8.54 -3.45
CA PRO A 68 -1.17 8.14 -2.06
C PRO A 68 -1.87 9.12 -1.13
N VAL A 69 -2.52 8.60 -0.09
CA VAL A 69 -3.16 9.41 0.95
C VAL A 69 -2.15 10.36 1.61
N ALA A 70 -0.89 9.93 1.75
CA ALA A 70 0.18 10.75 2.30
C ALA A 70 0.54 11.98 1.44
N ALA A 71 0.24 11.95 0.14
CA ALA A 71 0.46 13.05 -0.79
C ALA A 71 -0.84 13.86 -1.05
N GLY A 72 -1.83 13.76 -0.16
CA GLY A 72 -3.13 14.44 -0.30
C GLY A 72 -4.18 13.67 -1.08
N GLY A 73 -3.93 12.39 -1.40
CA GLY A 73 -4.92 11.52 -2.05
C GLY A 73 -6.10 11.18 -1.13
N SER A 74 -7.26 10.90 -1.73
CA SER A 74 -8.42 10.42 -0.97
C SER A 74 -8.22 8.99 -0.48
N GLU A 75 -8.61 8.69 0.76
CA GLU A 75 -8.70 7.31 1.28
C GLU A 75 -9.68 6.46 0.46
N SER A 76 -10.74 7.09 -0.07
CA SER A 76 -11.69 6.46 -0.98
C SER A 76 -11.28 6.55 -2.46
N GLY A 77 -10.09 7.08 -2.75
CA GLY A 77 -9.58 7.29 -4.10
C GLY A 77 -9.40 6.00 -4.91
N PRO A 78 -9.17 6.13 -6.24
CA PRO A 78 -9.00 4.98 -7.13
C PRO A 78 -7.77 4.15 -6.74
N LEU A 79 -7.91 2.83 -6.88
CA LEU A 79 -6.83 1.88 -6.68
C LEU A 79 -6.23 1.49 -8.03
N GLN A 80 -4.92 1.29 -8.06
CA GLN A 80 -4.18 0.70 -9.17
C GLN A 80 -3.56 -0.63 -8.71
N CYS A 81 -3.47 -1.59 -9.63
CA CYS A 81 -2.80 -2.86 -9.38
C CYS A 81 -1.40 -2.86 -9.97
N LEU A 82 -0.39 -3.14 -9.14
CA LEU A 82 1.01 -3.29 -9.53
C LEU A 82 1.60 -4.50 -8.82
N CYS A 83 2.61 -5.13 -9.42
CA CYS A 83 3.40 -6.13 -8.71
C CYS A 83 4.14 -5.50 -7.52
N ARG A 84 4.48 -6.29 -6.50
CA ARG A 84 5.12 -5.80 -5.27
C ARG A 84 6.38 -4.95 -5.52
N SER A 85 7.19 -5.31 -6.52
CA SER A 85 8.40 -4.57 -6.86
C SER A 85 8.11 -3.21 -7.51
N CYS A 86 7.13 -3.14 -8.43
CA CYS A 86 6.70 -1.88 -9.03
C CYS A 86 6.01 -0.98 -8.00
N ASN A 87 5.21 -1.57 -7.10
CA ASN A 87 4.55 -0.82 -6.04
C ASN A 87 5.58 -0.22 -5.05
N SER A 88 6.63 -0.97 -4.69
CA SER A 88 7.72 -0.45 -3.86
C SER A 88 8.44 0.72 -4.53
N ARG A 89 8.82 0.58 -5.82
CA ARG A 89 9.47 1.66 -6.59
C ARG A 89 8.62 2.92 -6.64
N LYS A 90 7.31 2.78 -6.84
CA LYS A 90 6.39 3.91 -6.82
C LYS A 90 6.42 4.63 -5.49
N ARG A 91 6.31 3.89 -4.37
CA ARG A 91 6.35 4.49 -3.03
C ARG A 91 7.65 5.27 -2.82
N ASP A 92 8.79 4.66 -3.14
CA ASP A 92 10.09 5.29 -2.95
C ASP A 92 10.27 6.55 -3.82
N SER A 93 9.65 6.60 -5.02
CA SER A 93 9.63 7.81 -5.86
C SER A 93 8.79 8.95 -5.27
N ILE A 94 7.75 8.63 -4.49
CA ILE A 94 6.85 9.63 -3.91
C ILE A 94 7.41 10.16 -2.59
N GLU A 95 8.13 9.34 -1.82
CA GLU A 95 8.80 9.78 -0.58
C GLU A 95 10.01 10.70 -0.84
N ARG A 96 10.50 10.76 -2.09
CA ARG A 96 11.65 11.60 -2.50
C ARG A 96 11.26 12.91 -3.20
N GLY A 97 9.98 13.08 -3.57
CA GLY A 97 9.46 14.27 -4.24
C GLY A 97 8.71 15.16 -3.26
#